data_AF-A0A3C0MEJ5-F1
#
_entry.id   AF-A0A3C0MEJ5-F1
#
_cell.length_a   1.000
_cell.length_b   1.000
_cell.length_c   1.000
_cell.angle_alpha   90.00
_cell.angle_beta   90.00
_cell.angle_gamma   90.00
#
_symmetry.space_group_name_H-M   'P 1'
#
loop_
_entity.id
_entity.type
_entity.pdbx_description
1 polymer ?
#
loop_
_entity_poly.entity_id
_entity_poly.type
_entity_poly.pdbx_seq_one_letter_code
_entity_poly.pdbx_strand_id
1 'polypeptide(L)'
;MLGIALQAGGITQAQFEVVAPVADYAARLQAASGVIRTTLIFDNLFVLTYCGAIALGLSALSRPETRLATTIATIGIIATGLLDWAENMHFLSMLAGMASGRDLTLDELGWRMWASTMKWHIAYGALLAAGFVVPVRGLISFLLVWSLRLGLPVIGVLIYTGPEDWEKALSLARYAMMLVGFVLFAEVFASHARASGKDTT
;
A
#
# COMPACT_ATOMS: atom_id res chain seq x y z
N MET A 1 -0.42 -5.06 -12.26
CA MET A 1 0.46 -3.89 -12.14
C MET A 1 1.78 -4.06 -12.89
N LEU A 2 2.68 -4.97 -12.48
CA LEU A 2 4.01 -5.14 -13.10
C LEU A 2 3.96 -5.47 -14.62
N GLY A 3 3.06 -6.36 -15.05
CA GLY A 3 2.89 -6.67 -16.47
C GLY A 3 2.41 -5.49 -17.33
N ILE A 4 1.55 -4.63 -16.77
CA ILE A 4 1.07 -3.40 -17.43
C ILE A 4 2.22 -2.40 -17.55
N ALA A 5 3.00 -2.24 -16.49
CA ALA A 5 4.19 -1.38 -16.47
C ALA A 5 5.21 -1.80 -17.54
N LEU A 6 5.48 -3.10 -17.66
CA LEU A 6 6.42 -3.64 -18.64
C LEU A 6 5.93 -3.45 -20.09
N GLN A 7 4.62 -3.60 -20.33
CA GLN A 7 4.02 -3.36 -21.65
C GLN A 7 3.93 -1.88 -22.02
N ALA A 8 3.78 -0.99 -21.04
CA ALA A 8 3.67 0.46 -21.22
C ALA A 8 5.03 1.19 -21.21
N GLY A 9 6.14 0.51 -21.49
CA GLY A 9 7.47 1.13 -21.52
C GLY A 9 7.97 1.61 -20.15
N GLY A 10 7.49 1.03 -19.06
CA GLY A 10 7.86 1.38 -17.69
C GLY A 10 6.99 2.46 -17.04
N ILE A 11 5.90 2.90 -17.68
CA ILE A 11 4.98 3.88 -17.09
C ILE A 11 4.20 3.24 -15.94
N THR A 12 4.24 3.87 -14.76
CA THR A 12 3.51 3.41 -13.57
C THR A 12 2.84 4.57 -12.85
N GLN A 13 1.78 4.28 -12.08
CA GLN A 13 1.13 5.26 -11.20
C GLN A 13 2.12 5.89 -10.21
N ALA A 14 3.09 5.12 -9.71
CA ALA A 14 4.11 5.62 -8.78
C ALA A 14 4.97 6.76 -9.34
N GLN A 15 5.16 6.84 -10.67
CA GLN A 15 5.87 7.97 -11.30
C GLN A 15 5.09 9.29 -11.22
N PHE A 16 3.80 9.19 -10.93
CA PHE A 16 2.91 10.30 -10.68
C PHE A 16 2.67 10.48 -9.19
N GLU A 17 3.50 9.93 -8.30
CA GLU A 17 3.43 10.17 -6.85
C GLU A 17 4.47 11.20 -6.36
N VAL A 18 5.30 11.73 -7.25
CA VAL A 18 6.21 12.86 -7.01
C VAL A 18 5.68 14.19 -7.56
N VAL A 19 6.14 15.32 -7.02
CA VAL A 19 5.88 16.64 -7.59
C VAL A 19 6.86 16.87 -8.75
N ALA A 20 6.33 17.41 -9.85
CA ALA A 20 7.09 17.77 -11.04
C ALA A 20 6.53 19.10 -11.59
N PRO A 21 7.24 19.78 -12.52
CA PRO A 21 6.68 20.94 -13.21
C PRO A 21 5.28 20.62 -13.76
N VAL A 22 4.31 21.50 -13.50
CA VAL A 22 2.89 21.24 -13.76
C VAL A 22 2.63 20.90 -15.22
N ALA A 23 3.26 21.61 -16.16
CA ALA A 23 3.14 21.36 -17.59
C ALA A 23 3.64 19.96 -17.97
N ASP A 24 4.81 19.56 -17.48
CA ASP A 24 5.38 18.24 -17.73
C ASP A 24 4.52 17.13 -17.11
N TYR A 25 4.04 17.36 -15.89
CA TYR A 25 3.16 16.42 -15.20
C TYR A 25 1.85 16.22 -15.96
N ALA A 26 1.20 17.31 -16.39
CA ALA A 26 -0.04 17.27 -17.15
C ALA A 26 0.15 16.55 -18.49
N ALA A 27 1.20 16.88 -19.25
CA ALA A 27 1.50 16.23 -20.51
C ALA A 27 1.71 14.71 -20.35
N ARG A 28 2.50 14.31 -19.33
CA ARG A 28 2.75 12.90 -19.02
C ARG A 28 1.49 12.17 -18.57
N LEU A 29 0.66 12.80 -17.73
CA LEU A 29 -0.58 12.21 -17.22
C LEU A 29 -1.60 12.02 -18.35
N GLN A 30 -1.69 12.98 -19.26
CA GLN A 30 -2.57 12.90 -20.43
C GLN A 30 -2.13 11.77 -21.37
N ALA A 31 -0.84 11.69 -21.68
CA ALA A 31 -0.27 10.63 -22.49
C ALA A 31 -0.45 9.24 -21.87
N ALA A 32 -0.39 9.14 -20.54
CA ALA A 32 -0.55 7.89 -19.79
C ALA A 32 -2.01 7.57 -19.40
N SER A 33 -2.99 8.39 -19.80
CA SER A 33 -4.36 8.33 -19.27
C SER A 33 -5.02 6.94 -19.37
N GLY A 34 -4.86 6.24 -20.50
CA GLY A 34 -5.37 4.88 -20.67
C GLY A 34 -4.73 3.87 -19.71
N VAL A 35 -3.40 3.91 -19.60
CA VAL A 35 -2.62 3.04 -18.70
C VAL A 35 -3.01 3.30 -17.24
N ILE A 36 -3.10 4.57 -16.85
CA ILE A 36 -3.50 4.98 -15.50
C ILE A 36 -4.91 4.48 -15.17
N ARG A 37 -5.89 4.62 -16.08
CA ARG A 37 -7.23 4.08 -15.82
C ARG A 37 -7.23 2.57 -15.60
N THR A 38 -6.44 1.82 -16.37
CA THR A 38 -6.31 0.38 -16.18
C THR A 38 -5.67 0.04 -14.84
N THR A 39 -4.58 0.73 -14.44
CA THR A 39 -3.95 0.48 -13.13
C THR A 39 -4.91 0.80 -11.99
N LEU A 40 -5.65 1.91 -12.07
CA LEU A 40 -6.63 2.29 -11.06
C LEU A 40 -7.77 1.27 -10.89
N ILE A 41 -8.19 0.56 -11.94
CA ILE A 41 -9.19 -0.53 -11.81
C ILE A 41 -8.64 -1.63 -10.90
N PHE A 42 -7.42 -2.10 -11.20
CA PHE A 42 -6.79 -3.15 -10.39
C PHE A 42 -6.51 -2.67 -8.98
N ASP A 43 -6.11 -1.40 -8.81
CA ASP A 43 -5.80 -0.85 -7.50
C ASP A 43 -7.04 -0.74 -6.62
N ASN A 44 -8.16 -0.24 -7.15
CA ASN A 44 -9.41 -0.17 -6.39
C ASN A 44 -9.93 -1.56 -5.97
N LEU A 45 -9.83 -2.57 -6.86
CA LEU A 45 -10.18 -3.95 -6.51
C LEU A 45 -9.23 -4.52 -5.46
N PHE A 46 -7.95 -4.19 -5.56
CA PHE A 46 -6.94 -4.61 -4.61
C PHE A 46 -7.19 -4.00 -3.23
N VAL A 47 -7.48 -2.70 -3.15
CA VAL A 47 -7.82 -1.99 -1.91
C VAL A 47 -8.96 -2.65 -1.17
N LEU A 48 -10.08 -2.94 -1.86
CA LEU A 48 -11.23 -3.61 -1.27
C LEU A 48 -10.85 -4.97 -0.69
N THR A 49 -10.07 -5.75 -1.43
CA THR A 49 -9.70 -7.12 -1.04
C THR A 49 -8.68 -7.15 0.09
N TYR A 50 -7.60 -6.37 0.02
CA TYR A 50 -6.57 -6.41 1.07
C TYR A 50 -7.07 -5.80 2.38
N CYS A 51 -7.87 -4.73 2.35
CA CYS A 51 -8.43 -4.14 3.57
C CYS A 51 -9.29 -5.14 4.31
N GLY A 52 -10.21 -5.81 3.60
CA GLY A 52 -11.06 -6.84 4.17
C GLY A 52 -10.26 -8.04 4.66
N ALA A 53 -9.39 -8.60 3.82
CA ALA A 53 -8.63 -9.81 4.14
C ALA A 53 -7.70 -9.60 5.36
N ILE A 54 -6.97 -8.49 5.41
CA ILE A 54 -6.05 -8.22 6.53
C ILE A 54 -6.83 -7.88 7.80
N ALA A 55 -7.85 -7.01 7.75
CA ALA A 55 -8.63 -6.65 8.93
C ALA A 55 -9.31 -7.87 9.57
N LEU A 56 -9.95 -8.72 8.75
CA LEU A 56 -10.61 -9.94 9.21
C LEU A 56 -9.60 -10.98 9.68
N GLY A 57 -8.49 -11.15 8.94
CA GLY A 57 -7.42 -12.08 9.31
C GLY A 57 -6.76 -11.73 10.64
N LEU A 58 -6.45 -10.45 10.88
CA LEU A 58 -5.93 -9.99 12.17
C LEU A 58 -6.95 -10.15 13.29
N SER A 59 -8.23 -9.90 13.01
CA SER A 59 -9.31 -10.11 13.99
C SER A 59 -9.42 -11.59 14.39
N ALA A 60 -9.28 -12.51 13.44
CA ALA A 60 -9.28 -13.95 13.70
C ALA A 60 -8.06 -14.40 14.53
N LEU A 61 -6.90 -13.77 14.35
CA LEU A 61 -5.70 -14.03 15.15
C LEU A 61 -5.69 -13.33 16.53
N SER A 62 -6.69 -12.48 16.80
CA SER A 62 -6.72 -11.61 17.97
C SER A 62 -6.85 -12.41 19.27
N ARG A 63 -6.03 -12.04 20.26
CA ARG A 63 -6.05 -12.60 21.61
C ARG A 63 -6.25 -11.46 22.63
N PRO A 64 -6.75 -11.73 23.86
CA PRO A 64 -6.97 -10.70 24.87
C PRO A 64 -5.79 -9.74 25.04
N GLU A 65 -4.57 -10.26 25.07
CA GLU A 65 -3.33 -9.51 25.24
C GLU A 65 -2.91 -8.68 24.02
N THR A 66 -3.42 -9.00 22.82
CA THR A 66 -3.10 -8.28 21.58
C THR A 66 -4.23 -7.37 21.10
N ARG A 67 -5.37 -7.28 21.81
CA ARG A 67 -6.57 -6.56 21.35
C ARG A 67 -6.29 -5.13 20.93
N LEU A 68 -5.50 -4.39 21.70
CA LEU A 68 -5.14 -3.01 21.37
C LEU A 68 -4.34 -2.94 20.05
N ALA A 69 -3.35 -3.82 19.89
CA ALA A 69 -2.57 -3.91 18.66
C ALA A 69 -3.45 -4.30 17.46
N THR A 70 -4.38 -5.23 17.64
CA THR A 70 -5.38 -5.59 16.61
C THR A 70 -6.23 -4.40 16.22
N THR A 71 -6.75 -3.63 17.18
CA THR A 71 -7.56 -2.44 16.90
C THR A 71 -6.77 -1.38 16.14
N ILE A 72 -5.55 -1.06 16.58
CA ILE A 72 -4.68 -0.08 15.92
C ILE A 72 -4.36 -0.53 14.50
N ALA A 73 -3.98 -1.80 14.32
CA ALA A 73 -3.67 -2.36 13.01
C ALA A 73 -4.87 -2.31 12.07
N THR A 74 -6.04 -2.76 12.52
CA THR A 74 -7.26 -2.76 11.70
C THR A 74 -7.69 -1.35 11.32
N ILE A 75 -7.74 -0.41 12.28
CA ILE A 75 -8.09 0.99 11.98
C ILE A 75 -7.08 1.58 10.99
N GLY A 76 -5.78 1.34 11.20
CA GLY A 76 -4.74 1.85 10.33
C GLY A 76 -4.79 1.28 8.91
N ILE A 77 -5.09 -0.02 8.75
CA ILE A 77 -5.27 -0.66 7.43
C ILE A 77 -6.48 -0.09 6.70
N ILE A 78 -7.60 0.12 7.39
CA ILE A 78 -8.80 0.74 6.80
C ILE A 78 -8.51 2.20 6.43
N ALA A 79 -7.86 2.96 7.31
CA ALA A 79 -7.46 4.34 7.02
C ALA A 79 -6.52 4.43 5.80
N THR A 80 -5.55 3.50 5.70
CA THR A 80 -4.67 3.40 4.53
C THR A 80 -5.46 3.14 3.26
N GLY A 81 -6.38 2.17 3.27
CA GLY A 81 -7.21 1.88 2.09
C GLY A 81 -8.16 3.00 1.69
N LEU A 82 -8.70 3.74 2.66
CA LEU A 82 -9.49 4.94 2.37
C LEU A 82 -8.64 6.01 1.68
N LEU A 83 -7.37 6.16 2.08
CA LEU A 83 -6.44 7.09 1.43
C LEU A 83 -6.02 6.61 0.03
N ASP A 84 -5.77 5.31 -0.17
CA ASP A 84 -5.55 4.72 -1.51
C ASP A 84 -6.75 4.98 -2.42
N TRP A 85 -7.96 4.74 -1.92
CA TRP A 85 -9.18 4.99 -2.68
C TRP A 85 -9.35 6.48 -3.00
N ALA A 86 -9.11 7.37 -2.03
CA ALA A 86 -9.17 8.81 -2.25
C ALA A 86 -8.16 9.29 -3.30
N GLU A 87 -6.92 8.76 -3.28
CA GLU A 87 -5.89 9.05 -4.28
C GLU A 87 -6.32 8.60 -5.67
N ASN A 88 -6.91 7.41 -5.78
CA ASN A 88 -7.42 6.88 -7.04
C ASN A 88 -8.55 7.75 -7.61
N MET A 89 -9.48 8.19 -6.76
CA MET A 89 -10.55 9.11 -7.16
C MET A 89 -9.98 10.48 -7.55
N HIS A 90 -8.92 10.93 -6.89
CA HIS A 90 -8.24 12.18 -7.23
C HIS A 90 -7.59 12.10 -8.62
N PHE A 91 -6.92 11.00 -8.97
CA PHE A 91 -6.41 10.79 -10.34
C PHE A 91 -7.50 10.82 -11.40
N LEU A 92 -8.62 10.14 -11.16
CA LEU A 92 -9.76 10.16 -12.09
C LEU A 92 -10.34 11.57 -12.25
N SER A 93 -10.39 12.33 -11.15
CA SER A 93 -10.88 13.71 -11.14
C SER A 93 -9.93 14.65 -11.89
N MET A 94 -8.61 14.50 -11.73
CA MET A 94 -7.61 15.23 -12.51
C MET A 94 -7.77 14.95 -14.01
N LEU A 95 -7.86 13.68 -14.41
CA LEU A 95 -8.05 13.29 -15.81
C LEU A 95 -9.36 13.83 -16.40
N ALA A 96 -10.45 13.80 -15.64
CA ALA A 96 -11.73 14.36 -16.08
C ALA A 96 -11.67 15.90 -16.20
N GLY A 97 -11.04 16.58 -15.23
CA GLY A 97 -10.84 18.02 -15.27
C GLY A 97 -10.03 18.45 -16.48
N MET A 98 -8.91 17.79 -16.75
CA MET A 98 -8.09 18.06 -17.94
C MET A 98 -8.86 17.84 -19.25
N ALA A 99 -9.70 16.80 -19.32
CA ALA A 99 -10.55 16.56 -20.50
C ALA A 99 -11.60 17.68 -20.71
N SER A 100 -11.98 18.39 -19.66
CA SER A 100 -12.85 19.58 -19.71
C SER A 100 -12.09 20.91 -19.91
N GLY A 101 -10.77 20.87 -20.09
CA GLY A 101 -9.94 22.07 -20.25
C GLY A 101 -9.55 22.76 -18.94
N ARG A 102 -9.70 22.10 -17.78
CA ARG A 102 -9.19 22.60 -16.50
C ARG A 102 -7.70 22.30 -16.40
N ASP A 103 -6.89 23.33 -16.18
CA ASP A 103 -5.47 23.19 -15.90
C ASP A 103 -5.23 22.60 -14.49
N LEU A 104 -4.19 21.79 -14.37
CA LEU A 104 -3.70 21.32 -13.08
C LEU A 104 -2.97 22.46 -12.35
N THR A 105 -2.97 22.43 -11.02
CA THR A 105 -2.26 23.42 -10.20
C THR A 105 -1.14 22.77 -9.40
N LEU A 106 -0.15 23.56 -9.01
CA LEU A 106 0.94 23.09 -8.16
C LEU A 106 0.42 22.64 -6.78
N ASP A 107 -0.57 23.37 -6.24
CA ASP A 107 -1.21 23.03 -4.96
C ASP A 107 -1.87 21.65 -5.00
N GLU A 108 -2.50 21.31 -6.12
CA GLU A 108 -3.11 20.00 -6.32
C GLU A 108 -2.07 18.87 -6.33
N LEU A 109 -0.93 19.09 -7.00
CA LEU A 109 0.17 18.11 -7.00
C LEU A 109 0.82 17.97 -5.62
N GLY A 110 0.98 19.09 -4.90
CA GLY A 110 1.50 19.11 -3.53
C GLY A 110 0.60 18.35 -2.56
N TRP A 111 -0.71 18.58 -2.62
CA TRP A 111 -1.69 17.86 -1.82
C TRP A 111 -1.67 16.36 -2.08
N ARG A 112 -1.56 15.95 -3.35
CA ARG A 112 -1.46 14.54 -3.73
C ARG A 112 -0.20 13.88 -3.17
N MET A 113 0.96 14.53 -3.28
CA MET A 113 2.21 14.01 -2.72
C MET A 113 2.15 13.89 -1.18
N TRP A 114 1.59 14.89 -0.51
CA TRP A 114 1.39 14.85 0.93
C TRP A 114 0.46 13.68 1.33
N ALA A 115 -0.67 13.52 0.63
CA ALA A 115 -1.62 12.43 0.89
C ALA A 115 -0.99 11.04 0.70
N SER A 116 -0.24 10.82 -0.39
CA SER A 116 0.49 9.55 -0.58
C SER A 116 1.52 9.30 0.52
N THR A 117 2.27 10.33 0.93
CA THR A 117 3.27 10.19 2.01
C THR A 117 2.64 9.87 3.36
N MET A 118 1.51 10.52 3.69
CA MET A 118 0.74 10.24 4.91
C MET A 118 0.15 8.83 4.90
N LYS A 119 -0.42 8.41 3.77
CA LYS A 119 -0.92 7.05 3.56
C LYS A 119 0.15 6.01 3.87
N TRP A 120 1.33 6.15 3.29
CA TRP A 120 2.45 5.22 3.54
C TRP A 120 2.88 5.19 5.01
N HIS A 121 2.96 6.36 5.67
CA HIS A 121 3.27 6.41 7.10
C HIS A 121 2.23 5.68 7.97
N ILE A 122 0.94 5.91 7.70
CA ILE A 122 -0.15 5.24 8.42
C ILE A 122 -0.06 3.73 8.19
N ALA A 123 0.22 3.30 6.96
CA ALA A 123 0.41 1.90 6.62
C ALA A 123 1.54 1.26 7.43
N TYR A 124 2.69 1.93 7.58
CA TYR A 124 3.80 1.41 8.38
C TYR A 124 3.44 1.27 9.86
N GLY A 125 2.72 2.25 10.43
CA GLY A 125 2.22 2.17 11.81
C GLY A 125 1.22 1.01 12.00
N ALA A 126 0.31 0.83 11.04
CA ALA A 126 -0.68 -0.24 11.04
C ALA A 126 -0.01 -1.62 10.95
N LEU A 127 0.95 -1.78 10.04
CA LEU A 127 1.69 -3.01 9.82
C LEU A 127 2.62 -3.34 11.00
N LEU A 128 3.25 -2.34 11.61
CA LEU A 128 3.99 -2.49 12.86
C LEU A 128 3.10 -3.09 13.96
N ALA A 129 1.91 -2.52 14.16
CA ALA A 129 0.93 -3.04 15.12
C ALA A 129 0.49 -4.48 14.77
N ALA A 130 0.24 -4.77 13.49
CA ALA A 130 -0.09 -6.11 13.00
C ALA A 130 1.00 -7.14 13.34
N GLY A 131 2.27 -6.73 13.31
CA GLY A 131 3.40 -7.56 13.72
C GLY A 131 3.35 -8.02 15.18
N PHE A 132 2.60 -7.36 16.06
CA PHE A 132 2.39 -7.80 17.45
C PHE A 132 1.17 -8.71 17.62
N VAL A 133 0.26 -8.74 16.63
CA VAL A 133 -0.91 -9.62 16.62
C VAL A 133 -0.51 -11.02 16.15
N VAL A 134 0.25 -11.09 15.06
CA VAL A 134 0.64 -12.35 14.42
C VAL A 134 1.54 -13.18 15.34
N PRO A 135 1.15 -14.42 15.70
CA PRO A 135 1.99 -15.29 16.51
C PRO A 135 3.16 -15.85 15.69
N VAL A 136 4.34 -15.92 16.31
CA VAL A 136 5.53 -16.53 15.70
C VAL A 136 5.50 -18.05 15.92
N ARG A 137 5.20 -18.80 14.87
CA ARG A 137 5.15 -20.26 14.78
C ARG A 137 5.92 -20.71 13.53
N GLY A 138 7.24 -20.86 13.66
CA GLY A 138 8.13 -21.28 12.56
C GLY A 138 8.54 -20.16 11.62
N LEU A 139 9.27 -20.52 10.55
CA LEU A 139 10.00 -19.59 9.70
C LEU A 139 9.11 -18.57 8.97
N ILE A 140 7.96 -18.99 8.42
CA ILE A 140 7.06 -18.11 7.64
C ILE A 140 6.57 -16.93 8.48
N SER A 141 5.96 -17.23 9.62
CA SER A 141 5.48 -16.20 10.56
C SER A 141 6.61 -15.39 11.19
N PHE A 142 7.78 -15.99 11.41
CA PHE A 142 8.97 -15.26 11.88
C PHE A 142 9.39 -14.19 10.87
N LEU A 143 9.53 -14.55 9.58
CA LEU A 143 9.89 -13.62 8.51
C LEU A 143 8.86 -12.50 8.38
N LEU A 144 7.57 -12.85 8.39
CA LEU A 144 6.49 -11.87 8.33
C LEU A 144 6.58 -10.88 9.51
N VAL A 145 6.61 -11.39 10.74
CA VAL A 145 6.60 -10.56 11.95
C VAL A 145 7.78 -9.59 11.98
N TRP A 146 8.99 -10.04 11.66
CA TRP A 146 10.16 -9.16 11.67
C TRP A 146 10.20 -8.21 10.48
N SER A 147 9.66 -8.59 9.34
CA SER A 147 9.46 -7.65 8.23
C SER A 147 8.48 -6.53 8.60
N LEU A 148 7.44 -6.84 9.38
CA LEU A 148 6.43 -5.86 9.82
C LEU A 148 6.95 -4.95 10.94
N ARG A 149 7.72 -5.51 11.89
CA ARG A 149 8.20 -4.77 13.06
C ARG A 149 9.39 -3.88 12.78
N LEU A 150 10.31 -4.33 11.93
CA LEU A 150 11.56 -3.61 11.67
C LEU A 150 11.73 -3.28 10.21
N GLY A 151 11.64 -4.27 9.32
CA GLY A 151 12.01 -4.07 7.91
C GLY A 151 11.21 -2.96 7.22
N LEU A 152 9.88 -3.07 7.20
CA LEU A 152 9.00 -2.13 6.52
C LEU A 152 9.01 -0.73 7.16
N PRO A 153 8.91 -0.56 8.48
CA PRO A 153 9.01 0.77 9.09
C PRO A 153 10.35 1.46 8.81
N VAL A 154 11.48 0.74 8.93
CA VAL A 154 12.81 1.33 8.70
C VAL A 154 12.99 1.73 7.24
N ILE A 155 12.76 0.79 6.31
CA ILE A 155 12.88 1.07 4.87
C ILE A 155 11.89 2.17 4.47
N GLY A 156 10.66 2.07 4.95
CA GLY A 156 9.58 3.00 4.64
C GLY A 156 9.89 4.43 5.05
N VAL A 157 10.47 4.63 6.24
CA VAL A 157 10.88 5.96 6.73
C VAL A 157 12.08 6.50 5.97
N LEU A 158 13.06 5.65 5.66
CA LEU A 158 14.26 6.07 4.93
C LEU A 158 13.98 6.51 3.49
N ILE A 159 12.87 6.07 2.86
CA ILE A 159 12.52 6.49 1.49
C ILE A 159 12.38 8.01 1.35
N TYR A 160 11.81 8.70 2.34
CA TYR A 160 11.57 10.16 2.28
C TYR A 160 12.38 10.96 3.30
N THR A 161 13.18 10.31 4.15
CA THR A 161 14.10 11.00 5.10
C THR A 161 15.57 10.77 4.78
N GLY A 162 15.89 9.73 4.02
CA GLY A 162 17.26 9.39 3.64
C GLY A 162 17.75 10.19 2.43
N PRO A 163 19.01 9.97 2.03
CA PRO A 163 19.57 10.52 0.80
C PRO A 163 18.76 10.13 -0.45
N GLU A 164 18.62 11.05 -1.39
CA GLU A 164 17.86 10.85 -2.65
C GLU A 164 18.35 9.63 -3.45
N ASP A 165 19.67 9.37 -3.44
CA ASP A 165 20.28 8.24 -4.15
C ASP A 165 19.77 6.87 -3.66
N TRP A 166 19.20 6.79 -2.46
CA TRP A 166 18.67 5.57 -1.88
C TRP A 166 17.23 5.29 -2.31
N GLU A 167 16.48 6.30 -2.76
CA GLU A 167 15.04 6.25 -2.98
C GLU A 167 14.63 5.08 -3.88
N LYS A 168 15.31 4.90 -5.01
CA LYS A 168 15.00 3.83 -5.98
C LYS A 168 15.20 2.44 -5.38
N ALA A 169 16.33 2.23 -4.71
CA ALA A 169 16.67 0.95 -4.09
C ALA A 169 15.70 0.61 -2.94
N LEU A 170 15.41 1.59 -2.08
CA LEU A 170 14.48 1.43 -0.97
C LEU A 170 13.04 1.25 -1.44
N SER A 171 12.61 1.95 -2.49
CA SER A 171 11.28 1.77 -3.09
C SER A 171 11.10 0.38 -3.69
N LEU A 172 12.12 -0.15 -4.35
CA LEU A 172 12.12 -1.53 -4.85
C LEU A 172 12.08 -2.54 -3.70
N ALA A 173 12.88 -2.31 -2.64
CA ALA A 173 12.87 -3.15 -1.45
C ALA A 173 11.48 -3.15 -0.78
N ARG A 174 10.87 -1.97 -0.59
CA ARG A 174 9.49 -1.84 -0.09
C ARG A 174 8.51 -2.60 -0.96
N TYR A 175 8.58 -2.45 -2.28
CA TYR A 175 7.70 -3.18 -3.20
C TYR A 175 7.84 -4.70 -3.05
N ALA A 176 9.07 -5.22 -3.04
CA ALA A 176 9.34 -6.64 -2.86
C ALA A 176 8.84 -7.15 -1.50
N MET A 177 9.07 -6.39 -0.43
CA MET A 177 8.60 -6.71 0.91
C MET A 177 7.09 -6.72 1.02
N MET A 178 6.39 -5.77 0.40
CA MET A 178 4.93 -5.74 0.37
C MET A 178 4.37 -6.96 -0.37
N LEU A 179 4.91 -7.26 -1.55
CA LEU A 179 4.49 -8.42 -2.34
C LEU A 179 4.68 -9.74 -1.59
N VAL A 180 5.87 -9.96 -1.04
CA VAL A 180 6.17 -11.14 -0.23
C VAL A 180 5.32 -11.15 1.05
N GLY A 181 5.13 -9.99 1.68
CA GLY A 181 4.32 -9.81 2.87
C GLY A 181 2.87 -10.26 2.69
N PHE A 182 2.23 -9.92 1.56
CA PHE A 182 0.88 -10.39 1.25
C PHE A 182 0.80 -11.91 1.14
N VAL A 183 1.78 -12.55 0.48
CA VAL A 183 1.87 -14.01 0.39
C VAL A 183 2.05 -14.64 1.76
N LEU A 184 2.95 -14.09 2.59
CA LEU A 184 3.18 -14.58 3.95
C LEU A 184 1.95 -14.41 4.84
N PHE A 185 1.22 -13.29 4.73
CA PHE A 185 -0.06 -13.09 5.43
C PHE A 185 -1.07 -14.16 5.03
N ALA A 186 -1.25 -14.40 3.73
CA ALA A 186 -2.17 -15.42 3.23
C ALA A 186 -1.85 -16.80 3.81
N GLU A 187 -0.57 -17.20 3.83
CA GLU A 187 -0.14 -18.46 4.41
C GLU A 187 -0.35 -18.53 5.93
N VAL A 188 -0.04 -17.46 6.65
CA VAL A 188 -0.29 -17.39 8.10
C VAL A 188 -1.78 -17.54 8.40
N PHE A 189 -2.65 -16.81 7.70
CA PHE A 189 -4.10 -16.89 7.89
C PHE A 189 -4.64 -18.27 7.50
N ALA A 190 -4.20 -18.82 6.38
CA ALA A 190 -4.64 -20.14 5.92
C ALA A 190 -4.17 -21.26 6.87
N SER A 191 -2.94 -21.18 7.38
CA SER A 191 -2.42 -22.13 8.37
C SER A 191 -3.20 -22.09 9.68
N HIS A 192 -3.57 -20.89 10.13
CA HIS A 192 -4.40 -20.71 11.32
C HIS A 192 -5.79 -21.30 11.12
N ALA A 193 -6.47 -20.99 10.01
CA ALA A 193 -7.79 -21.53 9.70
C ALA A 193 -7.80 -23.07 9.65
N ARG A 194 -6.78 -23.68 9.06
CA ARG A 194 -6.62 -25.16 9.02
C ARG A 194 -6.39 -25.78 10.39
N ALA A 195 -5.71 -25.08 11.29
CA ALA A 195 -5.51 -25.57 12.67
C ALA A 195 -6.81 -25.51 13.46
N SER A 196 -7.51 -24.37 13.41
CA SER A 196 -8.78 -24.17 14.14
C SER A 196 -9.90 -25.11 13.69
N GLY A 197 -9.93 -25.51 12.41
CA GLY A 197 -10.94 -26.46 11.90
C GLY A 197 -10.73 -27.91 12.33
N LYS A 198 -9.52 -28.30 12.76
CA LYS A 198 -9.24 -29.66 13.26
C LYS A 198 -9.71 -29.87 14.70
N ASP A 199 -9.82 -28.79 15.48
CA ASP A 199 -10.25 -28.86 16.88
C ASP A 199 -11.79 -28.98 17.00
N THR A 200 -12.52 -28.85 15.89
CA THR A 200 -14.00 -28.90 15.83
C THR A 200 -14.57 -30.21 15.27
N THR A 201 -13.73 -31.18 14.92
CA THR A 201 -14.10 -32.51 14.41
C THR A 201 -13.61 -33.61 15.34
#